data_AF-A0A1J0TYU4-F1
#
_entry.id   AF-A0A1J0TYU4-F1
#
_cell.length_a   1.000
_cell.length_b   1.000
_cell.length_c   1.000
_cell.angle_alpha   90.00
_cell.angle_beta   90.00
_cell.angle_gamma   90.00
#
_symmetry.space_group_name_H-M   'P 1'
#
loop_
_entity.id
_entity.type
_entity.pdbx_description
1 polymer ?
#
loop_
_entity_poly.entity_id
_entity_poly.type
_entity_poly.pdbx_seq_one_letter_code
_entity_poly.pdbx_strand_id
1 'polypeptide(L)' 'MTIDHELHHTAWQMQQDGYSWSEISRELGCKESVAQAMAERFVRDNEAEAHASQVPLFDL' A
#
# COMPACT_ATOMS: atom_id res chain seq x y z
N MET A 1 8.58 6.79 11.12
CA MET A 1 7.86 5.84 10.25
C MET A 1 7.93 4.48 10.92
N THR A 2 6.80 3.82 11.11
CA THR A 2 6.73 2.45 11.67
C THR A 2 7.11 1.46 10.57
N ILE A 3 7.84 0.40 10.93
CA ILE A 3 8.30 -0.66 10.02
C ILE A 3 7.15 -1.24 9.16
N ASP A 4 5.93 -1.29 9.72
CA ASP A 4 4.73 -1.72 8.99
C ASP A 4 4.39 -0.86 7.77
N HIS A 5 4.58 0.47 7.83
CA HIS A 5 4.24 1.34 6.70
C HIS A 5 5.19 1.10 5.52
N GLU A 6 6.49 0.87 5.80
CA GLU A 6 7.47 0.54 4.76
C GLU A 6 7.15 -0.82 4.12
N LEU A 7 6.78 -1.83 4.91
CA LEU A 7 6.36 -3.14 4.39
C LEU A 7 5.11 -3.05 3.51
N HIS A 8 4.12 -2.23 3.90
CA HIS A 8 2.91 -2.02 3.12
C HIS A 8 3.19 -1.32 1.79
N HIS A 9 4.05 -0.29 1.80
CA HIS A 9 4.51 0.38 0.60
C HIS A 9 5.28 -0.56 -0.33
N THR A 10 6.22 -1.35 0.19
CA THR A 10 7.00 -2.31 -0.62
C THR A 10 6.10 -3.36 -1.25
N ALA A 11 5.13 -3.91 -0.50
CA ALA A 11 4.16 -4.87 -1.04
C ALA A 11 3.36 -4.28 -2.20
N TRP A 12 2.89 -3.05 -2.05
CA TRP A 12 2.17 -2.33 -3.09
C TRP A 12 3.05 -2.03 -4.31
N GLN A 13 4.27 -1.54 -4.10
CA GLN A 13 5.18 -1.17 -5.18
C GLN A 13 5.56 -2.38 -6.04
N MET A 14 5.89 -3.51 -5.42
CA MET A 14 6.18 -4.74 -6.17
C MET A 14 4.96 -5.24 -6.96
N GLN A 15 3.75 -5.08 -6.42
CA GLN A 15 2.54 -5.41 -7.17
C GLN A 15 2.36 -4.52 -8.40
N GLN A 16 2.66 -3.22 -8.29
CA GLN A 16 2.63 -2.27 -9.42
C GLN A 16 3.71 -2.58 -10.46
N ASP A 17 4.87 -3.06 -10.01
CA ASP A 17 5.98 -3.50 -10.87
C ASP A 17 5.67 -4.83 -11.59
N GLY A 18 4.52 -5.46 -11.30
CA GLY A 18 4.04 -6.67 -11.97
C GLY A 18 4.46 -7.99 -11.35
N TYR A 19 5.02 -7.96 -10.13
CA TYR A 19 5.36 -9.18 -9.40
C TYR A 19 4.10 -9.95 -8.98
N SER A 20 4.20 -11.27 -8.97
CA SER A 20 3.15 -12.14 -8.43
C SER A 20 3.11 -12.09 -6.91
N TRP A 21 1.94 -12.35 -6.31
CA TRP A 21 1.81 -12.41 -4.84
C TRP A 21 2.73 -13.45 -4.19
N SER A 22 3.02 -14.55 -4.89
CA SER A 22 4.01 -15.54 -4.47
C SER A 22 5.42 -14.96 -4.35
N GLU A 23 5.85 -14.13 -5.29
CA GLU A 23 7.18 -13.49 -5.25
C GLU A 23 7.25 -12.42 -4.16
N ILE A 24 6.20 -11.61 -4.05
CA ILE A 24 6.09 -10.55 -3.04
C ILE A 24 6.12 -11.16 -1.63
N SER A 25 5.34 -12.21 -1.39
CA SER A 25 5.29 -12.88 -0.09
C SER A 25 6.63 -13.52 0.30
N ARG A 26 7.37 -14.05 -0.68
CA ARG A 26 8.70 -14.61 -0.47
C ARG A 26 9.71 -13.52 -0.11
N GLU A 27 9.66 -12.38 -0.79
CA GLU A 27 10.53 -11.23 -0.53
C GLU A 27 10.28 -10.62 0.85
N LEU A 28 9.00 -10.49 1.23
CA LEU A 28 8.57 -9.93 2.51
C LEU A 28 8.61 -10.94 3.67
N GLY A 29 8.91 -12.22 3.39
CA GLY A 29 8.93 -13.28 4.39
C GLY A 29 7.56 -13.53 5.05
N CYS A 30 6.46 -13.31 4.33
CA CYS A 30 5.10 -13.44 4.83
C CYS A 30 4.27 -14.41 3.97
N LYS A 31 2.98 -14.59 4.30
CA LYS A 31 2.05 -15.36 3.45
C LYS A 31 1.52 -14.48 2.33
N GLU A 32 1.16 -15.06 1.19
CA GLU A 32 0.54 -14.33 0.06
C GLU A 32 -0.67 -13.49 0.47
N SER A 33 -1.55 -14.04 1.30
CA SER A 33 -2.71 -13.31 1.82
C SER A 33 -2.34 -12.10 2.68
N VAL A 34 -1.19 -12.17 3.37
CA VAL A 34 -0.68 -11.05 4.17
C VAL A 34 -0.08 -10.00 3.25
N ALA A 35 0.75 -10.38 2.26
CA ALA A 35 1.28 -9.46 1.26
C ALA A 35 0.18 -8.70 0.51
N GLN A 36 -0.90 -9.40 0.14
CA GLN A 36 -2.07 -8.78 -0.47
C GLN A 36 -2.74 -7.78 0.48
N ALA A 37 -3.01 -8.17 1.73
CA ALA A 37 -3.63 -7.29 2.72
C ALA A 37 -2.78 -6.04 3.00
N MET A 38 -1.45 -6.18 3.00
CA MET A 38 -0.49 -5.08 3.15
C MET A 38 -0.60 -4.08 2.00
N ALA A 39 -0.57 -4.54 0.75
CA ALA A 39 -0.72 -3.69 -0.43
C ALA A 39 -2.08 -2.97 -0.46
N GLU A 40 -3.17 -3.68 -0.17
CA GLU A 40 -4.51 -3.09 -0.09
C GLU A 40 -4.61 -2.05 1.03
N ARG A 41 -3.93 -2.29 2.16
CA ARG A 41 -3.90 -1.35 3.28
C ARG A 41 -3.20 -0.05 2.89
N PHE A 42 -2.06 -0.16 2.18
CA PHE A 42 -1.35 1.00 1.66
C PHE A 42 -2.22 1.87 0.74
N VAL A 43 -2.99 1.24 -0.15
CA VAL A 43 -3.92 1.95 -1.04
C VAL A 43 -5.00 2.68 -0.23
N ARG A 44 -5.65 1.99 0.72
CA ARG A 44 -6.69 2.62 1.55
C ARG A 44 -6.17 3.78 2.40
N ASP A 45 -4.97 3.63 2.96
CA ASP A 45 -4.36 4.66 3.79
C ASP A 45 -4.00 5.89 2.91
N ASN A 46 -3.46 5.69 1.69
CA ASN A 46 -3.22 6.77 0.73
C ASN A 46 -4.50 7.42 0.19
N GLU A 47 -5.54 6.62 -0.09
CA GLU A 47 -6.84 7.16 -0.52
C GLU A 47 -7.46 8.02 0.59
N ALA A 48 -7.36 7.59 1.85
CA ALA A 48 -7.84 8.35 3.00
C ALA A 48 -7.05 9.66 3.18
N GLU A 49 -5.73 9.63 3.02
CA GLU A 49 -4.89 10.84 3.05
C GLU A 49 -5.19 11.78 1.88
N ALA A 50 -5.36 11.23 0.67
CA ALA A 50 -5.75 11.99 -0.52
C ALA A 50 -7.13 12.63 -0.34
N HIS A 51 -8.09 11.94 0.29
CA HIS A 51 -9.43 12.48 0.57
C HIS A 51 -9.38 13.55 1.67
N ALA A 52 -8.59 13.36 2.72
CA ALA A 52 -8.41 14.35 3.78
C ALA A 52 -7.68 15.62 3.29
N SER A 53 -6.86 15.50 2.24
CA SER A 53 -6.08 16.60 1.66
C SER A 53 -6.81 17.35 0.54
N GLN A 54 -8.03 16.94 0.19
CA GLN A 54 -8.87 17.70 -0.73
C GLN A 54 -9.34 19.00 -0.07
N VAL A 55 -8.51 20.04 -0.20
CA VAL A 55 -8.94 21.43 0.00
C VAL A 55 -9.95 21.74 -1.12
N PRO A 56 -11.16 22.23 -0.82
CA PRO A 56 -12.08 22.65 -1.87
C PRO A 56 -11.38 23.70 -2.74
N LEU A 57 -11.23 23.38 -4.03
CA LEU A 57 -10.55 24.25 -5.00
C LEU A 57 -11.33 25.56 -5.25
N PHE A 58 -12.56 25.65 -4.75
CA PHE A 58 -13.47 26.78 -4.90
C PHE A 58 -14.19 27.04 -3.58
N ASP A 59 -13.49 27.64 -2.62
CA ASP A 59 -14.15 28.45 -1.58
C ASP A 59 -14.23 29.90 -2.09
N LEU A 60 -15.45 30.30 -2.50
CA LEU A 60 -16.04 31.64 -2.73
C LEU A 60 -15.20 32.75 -3.41
#